data_AF-A0A1Y6KN47-F1
#
_entry.id   AF-A0A1Y6KN47-F1
#
_cell.length_a   1.000
_cell.length_b   1.000
_cell.length_c   1.000
_cell.angle_alpha   90.00
_cell.angle_beta   90.00
_cell.angle_gamma   90.00
#
_symmetry.space_group_name_H-M   'P 1'
#
loop_
_entity.id
_entity.type
_entity.pdbx_description
1 polymer ?
#
loop_
_entity_poly.entity_id
_entity_poly.type
_entity_poly.pdbx_seq_one_letter_code
_entity_poly.pdbx_strand_id
1 'polypeptide(L)'
;MIPECNCRLWSLRPASVTSVHHNDNRGTHMAMRRWCLLAGQALIIGLIFNSSADAAPADAARCTSGSNVEARIAGCTAVMEQRRSAPPQVIKAHLARASAYFHRGDLDHAIDDYKWVIAHVSADPLAAYNRAPDLRAGEPLSLSSAEPVLRRDGDRARAYLGLGIASFQAGLLEQSQDEFKRLIAIEPGNAAAALWLDLARRRAGQASELASHAKRLDMRQWPAPLVRLFLGQETVDGVLAAADGSGSALRRTRRCEASFFAGELMLQQNREAEAIRLIDQALAGCPLGSDLRSVASAEARVLSVMP
;
A
#
# COMPACT_ATOMS: atom_id res chain seq x y z
N MET A 1 17.53 -46.03 17.90
CA MET A 1 18.07 -45.59 19.21
C MET A 1 17.21 -44.44 19.69
N ILE A 2 16.35 -44.70 20.68
CA ILE A 2 15.48 -43.75 21.36
C ILE A 2 15.88 -43.84 22.84
N PRO A 3 16.09 -42.73 23.58
CA PRO A 3 16.18 -42.80 25.03
C PRO A 3 14.87 -42.31 25.66
N GLU A 4 14.28 -43.19 26.46
CA GLU A 4 13.16 -42.93 27.37
C GLU A 4 13.66 -42.23 28.65
N CYS A 5 12.93 -41.21 29.11
CA CYS A 5 13.14 -40.58 30.42
C CYS A 5 12.26 -41.23 31.48
N ASN A 6 12.88 -41.63 32.59
CA ASN A 6 12.31 -42.45 33.65
C ASN A 6 11.85 -41.55 34.84
N CYS A 7 10.57 -41.62 35.19
CA CYS A 7 9.99 -40.98 36.38
C CYS A 7 10.22 -41.86 37.63
N ARG A 8 10.72 -41.29 38.73
CA ARG A 8 10.66 -41.92 40.06
C ARG A 8 9.78 -41.10 41.01
N LEU A 9 8.63 -41.71 41.31
CA LEU A 9 7.77 -41.44 42.47
C LEU A 9 8.47 -41.86 43.76
N TRP A 10 8.35 -41.05 44.82
CA TRP A 10 8.48 -41.49 46.20
C TRP A 10 7.18 -41.24 46.94
N SER A 11 6.76 -42.25 47.68
CA SER A 11 5.48 -42.43 48.36
C SER A 11 5.72 -42.77 49.83
N LEU A 12 4.61 -42.77 50.61
CA LEU A 12 4.41 -43.32 51.97
C LEU A 12 4.77 -42.35 53.11
N ARG A 13 3.99 -42.18 54.20
CA ARG A 13 2.79 -42.82 54.76
C ARG A 13 2.22 -41.91 55.90
N PRO A 14 0.99 -42.15 56.39
CA PRO A 14 0.31 -41.31 57.40
C PRO A 14 0.45 -41.87 58.84
N ALA A 15 0.19 -41.04 59.85
CA ALA A 15 -0.02 -41.47 61.23
C ALA A 15 -1.22 -40.73 61.86
N SER A 16 -2.00 -41.48 62.63
CA SER A 16 -3.33 -41.18 63.17
C SER A 16 -3.32 -40.79 64.66
N VAL A 17 -4.22 -39.86 65.02
CA VAL A 17 -5.14 -39.78 66.18
C VAL A 17 -4.65 -40.19 67.58
N THR A 18 -4.86 -39.30 68.57
CA THR A 18 -5.52 -39.59 69.87
C THR A 18 -6.01 -38.29 70.55
N SER A 19 -7.22 -38.34 71.09
CA SER A 19 -7.90 -37.34 71.93
C SER A 19 -7.51 -37.48 73.41
N VAL A 20 -7.88 -36.49 74.26
CA VAL A 20 -8.62 -36.64 75.54
C VAL A 20 -8.65 -35.34 76.38
N HIS A 21 -9.90 -34.91 76.67
CA HIS A 21 -10.55 -34.27 77.85
C HIS A 21 -10.08 -33.02 78.67
N HIS A 22 -11.09 -32.12 78.80
CA HIS A 22 -11.65 -31.40 79.97
C HIS A 22 -10.79 -30.42 80.80
N ASN A 23 -11.21 -29.16 80.94
CA ASN A 23 -12.09 -28.74 82.05
C ASN A 23 -12.61 -27.28 81.89
N ASP A 24 -13.77 -27.08 82.52
CA ASP A 24 -14.72 -25.99 82.65
C ASP A 24 -14.14 -24.69 83.27
N ASN A 25 -14.61 -23.52 82.82
CA ASN A 25 -15.01 -22.48 83.79
C ASN A 25 -15.96 -21.43 83.19
N ARG A 26 -17.02 -21.17 83.96
CA ARG A 26 -18.17 -20.33 83.65
C ARG A 26 -17.87 -18.86 83.94
N GLY A 27 -18.51 -17.96 83.18
CA GLY A 27 -18.53 -16.53 83.46
C GLY A 27 -19.57 -15.82 82.60
N THR A 28 -20.78 -15.72 83.12
CA THR A 28 -21.93 -14.97 82.60
C THR A 28 -21.63 -13.49 82.41
N HIS A 29 -22.12 -12.84 81.35
CA HIS A 29 -22.94 -11.61 81.41
C HIS A 29 -23.38 -11.19 79.99
N MET A 30 -24.68 -10.93 79.86
CA MET A 30 -25.38 -10.44 78.68
C MET A 30 -24.88 -9.05 78.23
N ALA A 31 -24.73 -8.83 76.91
CA ALA A 31 -25.06 -7.55 76.26
C ALA A 31 -24.94 -7.65 74.72
N MET A 32 -26.01 -8.15 74.10
CA MET A 32 -26.73 -7.55 72.98
C MET A 32 -26.03 -6.49 72.08
N ARG A 33 -25.90 -6.86 70.79
CA ARG A 33 -26.03 -6.03 69.56
C ARG A 33 -24.94 -4.98 69.22
N ARG A 34 -24.19 -5.24 68.13
CA ARG A 34 -24.35 -4.58 66.80
C ARG A 34 -23.27 -5.02 65.79
N TRP A 35 -23.70 -5.82 64.82
CA TRP A 35 -23.28 -5.93 63.41
C TRP A 35 -22.05 -5.12 62.97
N CYS A 36 -20.90 -5.79 62.78
CA CYS A 36 -19.76 -5.35 61.95
C CYS A 36 -18.85 -6.55 61.60
N LEU A 37 -19.31 -7.40 60.68
CA LEU A 37 -18.50 -8.34 59.88
C LEU A 37 -19.20 -8.31 58.51
N LEU A 38 -18.55 -7.94 57.40
CA LEU A 38 -17.58 -8.77 56.69
C LEU A 38 -16.54 -7.87 55.98
N ALA A 39 -15.37 -7.71 56.61
CA ALA A 39 -14.13 -7.48 55.87
C ALA A 39 -13.62 -8.86 55.44
N GLY A 40 -13.80 -9.22 54.17
CA GLY A 40 -13.37 -10.53 53.70
C GLY A 40 -13.97 -10.93 52.37
N GLN A 41 -13.67 -10.20 51.30
CA GLN A 41 -13.54 -10.82 49.98
C GLN A 41 -12.29 -10.28 49.30
N ALA A 42 -11.28 -11.15 49.29
CA ALA A 42 -10.04 -10.99 48.58
C ALA A 42 -10.29 -10.90 47.07
N LEU A 43 -9.46 -10.08 46.42
CA LEU A 43 -8.85 -10.29 45.13
C LEU A 43 -9.32 -11.54 44.36
N ILE A 44 -9.96 -11.31 43.22
CA ILE A 44 -9.60 -11.81 41.88
C ILE A 44 -10.82 -11.51 41.01
N ILE A 45 -10.71 -10.47 40.18
CA ILE A 45 -11.16 -10.36 38.77
C ILE A 45 -10.65 -8.98 38.34
N GLY A 46 -9.32 -8.87 38.27
CA GLY A 46 -8.68 -7.88 37.40
C GLY A 46 -8.70 -8.46 36.00
N LEU A 47 -9.89 -8.51 35.38
CA LEU A 47 -9.97 -8.66 33.93
C LEU A 47 -9.35 -7.40 33.36
N ILE A 48 -8.10 -7.52 32.94
CA ILE A 48 -7.52 -6.61 31.96
C ILE A 48 -8.39 -6.80 30.71
N PHE A 49 -9.47 -6.01 30.62
CA PHE A 49 -10.04 -5.67 29.33
C PHE A 49 -8.95 -4.87 28.64
N ASN A 50 -8.06 -5.60 27.95
CA ASN A 50 -7.14 -5.00 27.02
C ASN A 50 -8.02 -4.57 25.85
N SER A 51 -8.51 -3.32 25.91
CA SER A 51 -9.44 -2.73 24.94
C SER A 51 -8.75 -2.57 23.59
N SER A 52 -8.57 -3.67 22.85
CA SER A 52 -8.09 -3.67 21.45
C SER A 52 -9.12 -3.11 20.45
N ALA A 53 -10.18 -2.47 20.96
CA ALA A 53 -11.20 -1.79 20.17
C ALA A 53 -10.75 -0.38 19.72
N ASP A 54 -10.04 0.35 20.58
CA ASP A 54 -9.64 1.74 20.30
C ASP A 54 -8.43 1.87 19.36
N ALA A 55 -7.70 0.78 19.10
CA ALA A 55 -6.57 0.76 18.17
C ALA A 55 -6.99 0.74 16.68
N ALA A 56 -8.16 0.15 16.34
CA ALA A 56 -8.59 -0.01 14.94
C ALA A 56 -8.67 1.31 14.16
N PRO A 57 -9.40 2.33 14.68
CA PRO A 57 -9.57 3.59 13.96
C PRO A 57 -8.25 4.35 13.86
N ALA A 58 -7.41 4.23 14.89
CA ALA A 58 -6.08 4.85 14.93
C ALA A 58 -5.12 4.23 13.90
N ASP A 59 -5.13 2.92 13.72
CA ASP A 59 -4.27 2.23 12.75
C ASP A 59 -4.72 2.47 11.31
N ALA A 60 -6.04 2.49 11.06
CA ALA A 60 -6.60 2.87 9.76
C ALA A 60 -6.26 4.33 9.41
N ALA A 61 -6.35 5.24 10.38
CA ALA A 61 -5.92 6.62 10.21
C ALA A 61 -4.41 6.68 9.90
N ARG A 62 -3.55 5.97 10.65
CA ARG A 62 -2.11 5.92 10.35
C ARG A 62 -1.80 5.37 8.95
N CYS A 63 -2.54 4.36 8.48
CA CYS A 63 -2.35 3.82 7.13
C CYS A 63 -2.70 4.83 6.01
N THR A 64 -3.70 5.69 6.26
CA THR A 64 -4.23 6.62 5.24
C THR A 64 -3.64 8.03 5.33
N SER A 65 -3.34 8.49 6.54
CA SER A 65 -2.91 9.86 6.86
C SER A 65 -1.70 9.91 7.79
N GLY A 66 -0.94 8.81 7.91
CA GLY A 66 0.30 8.76 8.68
C GLY A 66 1.24 9.92 8.34
N SER A 67 1.74 10.60 9.37
CA SER A 67 2.53 11.83 9.24
C SER A 67 3.88 11.64 8.57
N ASN A 68 4.37 10.40 8.50
CA ASN A 68 5.60 10.01 7.82
C ASN A 68 5.51 8.57 7.28
N VAL A 69 6.50 8.18 6.49
CA VAL A 69 6.55 6.88 5.80
C VAL A 69 6.50 5.71 6.78
N GLU A 70 7.26 5.75 7.89
CA GLU A 70 7.29 4.67 8.88
C GLU A 70 5.95 4.50 9.60
N ALA A 71 5.33 5.60 10.00
CA ALA A 71 4.00 5.58 10.61
C ALA A 71 2.96 4.98 9.66
N ARG A 72 3.08 5.26 8.36
CA ARG A 72 2.20 4.71 7.33
C ARG A 72 2.40 3.20 7.14
N ILE A 73 3.65 2.75 7.07
CA ILE A 73 4.00 1.32 6.98
C ILE A 73 3.47 0.54 8.20
N ALA A 74 3.72 1.06 9.41
CA ALA A 74 3.26 0.44 10.65
C ALA A 74 1.72 0.40 10.72
N GLY A 75 1.06 1.52 10.40
CA GLY A 75 -0.40 1.60 10.40
C GLY A 75 -1.05 0.62 9.42
N CYS A 76 -0.54 0.54 8.19
CA CYS A 76 -1.08 -0.41 7.20
C CYS A 76 -0.82 -1.86 7.62
N THR A 77 0.35 -2.17 8.18
CA THR A 77 0.66 -3.51 8.68
C THR A 77 -0.31 -3.93 9.79
N ALA A 78 -0.56 -3.04 10.76
CA ALA A 78 -1.52 -3.28 11.82
C ALA A 78 -2.95 -3.50 11.28
N VAL A 79 -3.37 -2.75 10.25
CA VAL A 79 -4.67 -3.00 9.58
C VAL A 79 -4.74 -4.41 8.99
N MET A 80 -3.67 -4.93 8.41
CA MET A 80 -3.68 -6.25 7.76
C MET A 80 -3.65 -7.42 8.75
N GLU A 81 -3.05 -7.23 9.92
CA GLU A 81 -2.98 -8.25 10.99
C GLU A 81 -4.28 -8.32 11.82
N GLN A 82 -5.14 -7.32 11.71
CA GLN A 82 -6.43 -7.31 12.41
C GLN A 82 -7.39 -8.37 11.83
N ARG A 83 -7.81 -9.31 12.69
CA ARG A 83 -8.78 -10.38 12.33
C ARG A 83 -10.10 -9.87 11.74
N ARG A 84 -10.50 -8.64 12.08
CA ARG A 84 -11.77 -8.00 11.63
C ARG A 84 -11.66 -7.25 10.31
N SER A 85 -10.47 -7.13 9.72
CA SER A 85 -10.27 -6.31 8.54
C SER A 85 -10.98 -6.89 7.33
N ALA A 86 -11.85 -6.08 6.72
CA ALA A 86 -12.57 -6.48 5.52
C ALA A 86 -11.62 -6.56 4.32
N PRO A 87 -11.84 -7.46 3.32
CA PRO A 87 -10.95 -7.58 2.17
C PRO A 87 -10.64 -6.27 1.42
N PRO A 88 -11.60 -5.34 1.20
CA PRO A 88 -11.29 -4.05 0.59
C PRO A 88 -10.35 -3.16 1.43
N GLN A 89 -10.37 -3.30 2.76
CA GLN A 89 -9.44 -2.57 3.65
C GLN A 89 -8.04 -3.16 3.55
N VAL A 90 -7.93 -4.49 3.47
CA VAL A 90 -6.64 -5.19 3.29
C VAL A 90 -6.02 -4.81 1.93
N ILE A 91 -6.79 -4.78 0.84
CA ILE A 91 -6.31 -4.33 -0.49
C ILE A 91 -5.77 -2.90 -0.43
N LYS A 92 -6.54 -1.98 0.19
CA LYS A 92 -6.10 -0.58 0.33
C LYS A 92 -4.85 -0.46 1.22
N ALA A 93 -4.74 -1.27 2.27
CA ALA A 93 -3.57 -1.28 3.14
C ALA A 93 -2.31 -1.75 2.39
N HIS A 94 -2.40 -2.81 1.59
CA HIS A 94 -1.28 -3.22 0.72
C HIS A 94 -0.91 -2.12 -0.28
N LEU A 95 -1.87 -1.49 -0.98
CA LEU A 95 -1.56 -0.40 -1.93
C LEU A 95 -0.88 0.81 -1.25
N ALA A 96 -1.37 1.21 -0.08
CA ALA A 96 -0.82 2.34 0.68
C ALA A 96 0.58 2.01 1.25
N ARG A 97 0.79 0.78 1.72
CA ARG A 97 2.08 0.31 2.20
C ARG A 97 3.10 0.17 1.07
N ALA A 98 2.68 -0.35 -0.09
CA ALA A 98 3.50 -0.41 -1.30
C ALA A 98 4.02 0.96 -1.71
N SER A 99 3.13 1.97 -1.78
CA SER A 99 3.52 3.36 -2.05
C SER A 99 4.48 3.90 -0.98
N ALA A 100 4.26 3.58 0.30
CA ALA A 100 5.16 4.00 1.38
C ALA A 100 6.58 3.41 1.22
N TYR A 101 6.68 2.10 0.97
CA TYR A 101 7.95 1.44 0.67
C TYR A 101 8.62 2.01 -0.57
N PHE A 102 7.85 2.22 -1.64
CA PHE A 102 8.34 2.82 -2.88
C PHE A 102 8.96 4.20 -2.66
N HIS A 103 8.28 5.10 -1.94
CA HIS A 103 8.84 6.44 -1.66
C HIS A 103 10.06 6.40 -0.74
N ARG A 104 10.21 5.36 0.08
CA ARG A 104 11.41 5.10 0.88
C ARG A 104 12.59 4.60 0.03
N GLY A 105 12.31 4.12 -1.18
CA GLY A 105 13.27 3.40 -2.03
C GLY A 105 13.39 1.91 -1.70
N ASP A 106 12.50 1.38 -0.87
CA ASP A 106 12.43 -0.05 -0.54
C ASP A 106 11.60 -0.77 -1.61
N LEU A 107 12.23 -1.00 -2.77
CA LEU A 107 11.54 -1.48 -3.96
C LEU A 107 11.06 -2.92 -3.82
N ASP A 108 11.78 -3.77 -3.09
CA ASP A 108 11.44 -5.19 -2.90
C ASP A 108 10.09 -5.33 -2.17
N HIS A 109 9.94 -4.68 -1.00
CA HIS A 109 8.68 -4.72 -0.27
C HIS A 109 7.53 -4.02 -1.01
N ALA A 110 7.83 -2.97 -1.78
CA ALA A 110 6.82 -2.32 -2.63
C ALA A 110 6.29 -3.27 -3.70
N ILE A 111 7.19 -3.97 -4.40
CA ILE A 111 6.88 -4.96 -5.43
C ILE A 111 6.03 -6.09 -4.84
N ASP A 112 6.39 -6.61 -3.67
CA ASP A 112 5.65 -7.68 -3.01
C ASP A 112 4.21 -7.28 -2.67
N ASP A 113 4.01 -6.09 -2.11
CA ASP A 113 2.67 -5.59 -1.79
C ASP A 113 1.82 -5.36 -3.06
N TYR A 114 2.40 -4.81 -4.14
CA TYR A 114 1.67 -4.67 -5.41
C TYR A 114 1.30 -6.03 -6.02
N LYS A 115 2.23 -7.00 -6.03
CA LYS A 115 1.98 -8.37 -6.50
C LYS A 115 0.88 -9.04 -5.68
N TRP A 116 0.86 -8.82 -4.37
CA TRP A 116 -0.21 -9.32 -3.50
C TRP A 116 -1.57 -8.79 -3.96
N VAL A 117 -1.69 -7.48 -4.22
CA VAL A 117 -2.96 -6.87 -4.68
C VAL A 117 -3.40 -7.48 -6.01
N ILE A 118 -2.48 -7.63 -6.97
CA ILE A 118 -2.78 -8.23 -8.28
C ILE A 118 -3.28 -9.68 -8.13
N ALA A 119 -2.68 -10.46 -7.23
CA ALA A 119 -3.06 -11.85 -6.98
C ALA A 119 -4.43 -11.99 -6.29
N HIS A 120 -4.82 -11.01 -5.46
CA HIS A 120 -6.04 -11.11 -4.63
C HIS A 120 -7.23 -10.35 -5.21
N VAL A 121 -7.01 -9.47 -6.18
CA VAL A 121 -8.08 -8.83 -6.96
C VAL A 121 -8.29 -9.68 -8.23
N SER A 122 -9.39 -10.43 -8.31
CA SER A 122 -9.66 -11.38 -9.42
C SER A 122 -9.85 -10.71 -10.77
N ALA A 123 -9.13 -11.14 -11.81
CA ALA A 123 -9.24 -10.64 -13.20
C ALA A 123 -10.48 -11.12 -13.93
N ASP A 124 -11.10 -12.19 -13.43
CA ASP A 124 -12.30 -12.75 -14.03
C ASP A 124 -13.53 -11.88 -13.71
N PRO A 125 -14.14 -11.24 -14.72
CA PRO A 125 -15.38 -10.50 -14.56
C PRO A 125 -16.50 -11.41 -14.03
N LEU A 126 -16.50 -12.71 -14.35
CA LEU A 126 -17.49 -13.69 -13.91
C LEU A 126 -17.32 -14.05 -12.43
N ALA A 127 -16.08 -14.21 -11.92
CA ALA A 127 -15.81 -14.34 -10.49
C ALA A 127 -16.05 -13.03 -9.71
N ALA A 128 -15.85 -11.87 -10.35
CA ALA A 128 -16.22 -10.57 -9.79
C ALA A 128 -17.76 -10.38 -9.77
N TYR A 129 -18.45 -10.91 -10.78
CA TYR A 129 -19.90 -10.96 -10.98
C TYR A 129 -20.57 -11.89 -9.95
N ASN A 130 -20.04 -13.11 -9.76
CA ASN A 130 -20.55 -14.11 -8.82
C ASN A 130 -20.34 -13.77 -7.33
N ARG A 131 -19.53 -12.74 -7.02
CA ARG A 131 -19.33 -12.24 -5.65
C ARG A 131 -20.06 -10.93 -5.35
N ALA A 132 -20.73 -10.33 -6.33
CA ALA A 132 -21.62 -9.19 -6.10
C ALA A 132 -22.98 -9.73 -5.63
N PRO A 133 -23.45 -9.40 -4.42
CA PRO A 133 -24.60 -10.07 -3.82
C PRO A 133 -25.96 -9.80 -4.50
N ASP A 134 -26.04 -8.89 -5.49
CA ASP A 134 -27.34 -8.31 -5.91
C ASP A 134 -27.47 -8.02 -7.41
N LEU A 135 -26.87 -8.83 -8.28
CA LEU A 135 -27.08 -8.72 -9.73
C LEU A 135 -27.57 -10.04 -10.33
N ARG A 136 -28.84 -10.08 -10.76
CA ARG A 136 -29.41 -11.20 -11.50
C ARG A 136 -28.85 -11.25 -12.92
N ALA A 137 -28.65 -12.47 -13.43
CA ALA A 137 -28.27 -12.72 -14.82
C ALA A 137 -29.32 -12.17 -15.79
N GLY A 138 -28.92 -11.16 -16.59
CA GLY A 138 -29.72 -10.58 -17.66
C GLY A 138 -30.06 -9.09 -17.53
N GLU A 139 -29.77 -8.44 -16.40
CA GLU A 139 -30.01 -7.00 -16.23
C GLU A 139 -28.83 -6.16 -16.80
N PRO A 140 -29.09 -5.08 -17.55
CA PRO A 140 -28.04 -4.14 -17.96
C PRO A 140 -27.38 -3.52 -16.72
N LEU A 141 -26.04 -3.40 -16.74
CA LEU A 141 -25.27 -2.83 -15.63
C LEU A 141 -25.75 -1.40 -15.32
N SER A 142 -26.40 -1.24 -14.16
CA SER A 142 -26.67 0.05 -13.56
C SER A 142 -25.39 0.64 -12.97
N LEU A 143 -25.28 1.97 -12.91
CA LEU A 143 -24.11 2.66 -12.31
C LEU A 143 -23.82 2.19 -10.88
N SER A 144 -24.85 1.85 -10.10
CA SER A 144 -24.69 1.34 -8.72
C SER A 144 -24.10 -0.07 -8.68
N SER A 145 -24.42 -0.90 -9.68
CA SER A 145 -24.01 -2.29 -9.73
C SER A 145 -22.68 -2.50 -10.46
N ALA A 146 -22.26 -1.51 -11.26
CA ALA A 146 -20.92 -1.41 -11.84
C ALA A 146 -19.86 -1.01 -10.81
N GLU A 147 -20.24 -0.29 -9.75
CA GLU A 147 -19.30 0.30 -8.79
C GLU A 147 -18.32 -0.72 -8.16
N PRO A 148 -18.72 -1.94 -7.72
CA PRO A 148 -17.79 -2.91 -7.17
C PRO A 148 -16.82 -3.50 -8.20
N VAL A 149 -17.22 -3.61 -9.47
CA VAL A 149 -16.37 -4.11 -10.56
C VAL A 149 -15.36 -3.02 -10.93
N LEU A 150 -15.84 -1.79 -11.17
CA LEU A 150 -15.01 -0.63 -11.48
C LEU A 150 -14.00 -0.33 -10.37
N ARG A 151 -14.38 -0.47 -9.09
CA ARG A 151 -13.43 -0.33 -7.97
C ARG A 151 -12.33 -1.37 -8.00
N ARG A 152 -12.64 -2.64 -8.32
CA ARG A 152 -11.65 -3.72 -8.40
C ARG A 152 -10.69 -3.51 -9.55
N ASP A 153 -11.21 -3.15 -10.72
CA ASP A 153 -10.36 -2.85 -11.87
C ASP A 153 -9.49 -1.62 -11.61
N GLY A 154 -10.03 -0.60 -10.94
CA GLY A 154 -9.25 0.56 -10.50
C GLY A 154 -8.15 0.23 -9.49
N ASP A 155 -8.40 -0.64 -8.50
CA ASP A 155 -7.37 -1.06 -7.53
C ASP A 155 -6.29 -1.92 -8.20
N ARG A 156 -6.67 -2.80 -9.11
CA ARG A 156 -5.72 -3.61 -9.89
C ARG A 156 -4.92 -2.77 -10.88
N ALA A 157 -5.56 -1.82 -11.56
CA ALA A 157 -4.90 -0.89 -12.46
C ALA A 157 -3.86 -0.06 -11.69
N ARG A 158 -4.20 0.43 -10.50
CA ARG A 158 -3.26 1.12 -9.59
C ARG A 158 -2.10 0.20 -9.18
N ALA A 159 -2.37 -1.08 -8.90
CA ALA A 159 -1.32 -2.04 -8.56
C ALA A 159 -0.38 -2.32 -9.74
N TYR A 160 -0.90 -2.49 -10.96
CA TYR A 160 -0.06 -2.65 -12.16
C TYR A 160 0.76 -1.39 -12.46
N LEU A 161 0.19 -0.19 -12.32
CA LEU A 161 0.91 1.06 -12.49
C LEU A 161 2.08 1.16 -11.48
N GLY A 162 1.79 0.95 -10.20
CA GLY A 162 2.80 1.01 -9.13
C GLY A 162 3.88 -0.07 -9.28
N LEU A 163 3.49 -1.31 -9.61
CA LEU A 163 4.44 -2.39 -9.87
C LEU A 163 5.33 -2.10 -11.08
N GLY A 164 4.76 -1.56 -12.16
CA GLY A 164 5.49 -1.20 -13.37
C GLY A 164 6.53 -0.11 -13.10
N ILE A 165 6.17 0.93 -12.33
CA ILE A 165 7.08 2.02 -11.94
C ILE A 165 8.16 1.52 -10.97
N ALA A 166 7.79 0.74 -9.95
CA ALA A 166 8.75 0.15 -9.03
C ALA A 166 9.75 -0.77 -9.74
N SER A 167 9.27 -1.60 -10.68
CA SER A 167 10.10 -2.46 -11.52
C SER A 167 11.01 -1.65 -12.45
N PHE A 168 10.52 -0.54 -13.02
CA PHE A 168 11.35 0.38 -13.83
C PHE A 168 12.50 0.94 -13.00
N GLN A 169 12.21 1.46 -11.81
CA GLN A 169 13.23 2.04 -10.92
C GLN A 169 14.22 0.98 -10.41
N ALA A 170 13.77 -0.27 -10.23
CA ALA A 170 14.62 -1.40 -9.87
C ALA A 170 15.49 -1.90 -11.03
N GLY A 171 15.31 -1.37 -12.26
CA GLY A 171 15.99 -1.86 -13.46
C GLY A 171 15.43 -3.18 -14.01
N LEU A 172 14.30 -3.66 -13.49
CA LEU A 172 13.58 -4.84 -13.95
C LEU A 172 12.73 -4.50 -15.18
N LEU A 173 13.39 -4.12 -16.28
CA LEU A 173 12.73 -3.48 -17.43
C LEU A 173 11.75 -4.40 -18.17
N GLU A 174 12.05 -5.69 -18.30
CA GLU A 174 11.12 -6.65 -18.93
C GLU A 174 9.83 -6.78 -18.12
N GLN A 175 9.96 -6.98 -16.79
CA GLN A 175 8.81 -7.02 -15.89
C GLN A 175 8.02 -5.71 -15.95
N SER A 176 8.70 -4.57 -15.89
CA SER A 176 8.07 -3.24 -15.99
C SER A 176 7.19 -3.11 -17.23
N GLN A 177 7.70 -3.52 -18.40
CA GLN A 177 6.94 -3.51 -19.65
C GLN A 177 5.68 -4.40 -19.58
N ASP A 178 5.81 -5.60 -19.05
CA ASP A 178 4.68 -6.55 -18.97
C ASP A 178 3.56 -6.01 -18.08
N GLU A 179 3.88 -5.36 -16.97
CA GLU A 179 2.87 -4.76 -16.11
C GLU A 179 2.17 -3.56 -16.78
N PHE A 180 2.90 -2.72 -17.51
CA PHE A 180 2.26 -1.64 -18.27
C PHE A 180 1.40 -2.17 -19.42
N LYS A 181 1.81 -3.26 -20.09
CA LYS A 181 0.97 -3.93 -21.11
C LYS A 181 -0.32 -4.46 -20.49
N ARG A 182 -0.26 -5.08 -19.30
CA ARG A 182 -1.45 -5.54 -18.56
C ARG A 182 -2.34 -4.37 -18.15
N LEU A 183 -1.78 -3.25 -17.71
CA LEU A 183 -2.54 -2.03 -17.43
C LEU A 183 -3.24 -1.48 -18.68
N ILE A 184 -2.54 -1.39 -19.81
CA ILE A 184 -3.12 -0.93 -21.09
C ILE A 184 -4.22 -1.89 -21.59
N ALA A 185 -4.15 -3.18 -21.27
CA ALA A 185 -5.22 -4.12 -21.60
C ALA A 185 -6.51 -3.85 -20.80
N ILE A 186 -6.40 -3.36 -19.56
CA ILE A 186 -7.52 -2.97 -18.70
C ILE A 186 -8.03 -1.58 -19.09
N GLU A 187 -7.11 -0.64 -19.32
CA GLU A 187 -7.39 0.75 -19.64
C GLU A 187 -6.69 1.18 -20.94
N PRO A 188 -7.26 0.86 -22.12
CA PRO A 188 -6.63 1.18 -23.41
C PRO A 188 -6.34 2.67 -23.65
N GLY A 189 -7.05 3.55 -22.95
CA GLY A 189 -6.89 5.01 -22.99
C GLY A 189 -5.91 5.58 -21.95
N ASN A 190 -5.24 4.74 -21.15
CA ASN A 190 -4.31 5.21 -20.11
C ASN A 190 -2.99 5.70 -20.74
N ALA A 191 -2.93 7.01 -21.00
CA ALA A 191 -1.77 7.65 -21.62
C ALA A 191 -0.50 7.59 -20.75
N ALA A 192 -0.64 7.60 -19.42
CA ALA A 192 0.48 7.48 -18.50
C ALA A 192 1.14 6.10 -18.61
N ALA A 193 0.34 5.03 -18.65
CA ALA A 193 0.84 3.67 -18.86
C ALA A 193 1.54 3.52 -20.22
N ALA A 194 1.01 4.14 -21.28
CA ALA A 194 1.64 4.14 -22.60
C ALA A 194 3.00 4.87 -22.60
N LEU A 195 3.11 6.02 -21.94
CA LEU A 195 4.37 6.76 -21.80
C LEU A 195 5.41 5.97 -20.99
N TRP A 196 5.00 5.40 -19.86
CA TRP A 196 5.88 4.58 -19.03
C TRP A 196 6.35 3.30 -19.74
N LEU A 197 5.47 2.63 -20.48
CA LEU A 197 5.85 1.50 -21.33
C LEU A 197 6.90 1.91 -22.37
N ASP A 198 6.70 3.05 -23.03
CA ASP A 198 7.65 3.55 -24.02
C ASP A 198 9.01 3.87 -23.40
N LEU A 199 9.00 4.48 -22.22
CA LEU A 199 10.22 4.78 -21.46
C LEU A 199 10.96 3.50 -21.04
N ALA A 200 10.25 2.51 -20.50
CA ALA A 200 10.83 1.22 -20.13
C ALA A 200 11.46 0.49 -21.33
N ARG A 201 10.81 0.55 -22.50
CA ARG A 201 11.33 -0.02 -23.75
C ARG A 201 12.60 0.69 -24.22
N ARG A 202 12.61 2.02 -24.24
CA ARG A 202 13.78 2.80 -24.65
C ARG A 202 14.97 2.52 -23.74
N ARG A 203 14.75 2.49 -22.43
CA ARG A 203 15.79 2.14 -21.44
C ARG A 203 16.33 0.73 -21.63
N ALA A 204 15.51 -0.19 -22.16
CA ALA A 204 15.92 -1.55 -22.53
C ALA A 204 16.55 -1.63 -23.94
N GLY A 205 16.77 -0.51 -24.63
CA GLY A 205 17.31 -0.48 -26.00
C GLY A 205 16.32 -0.97 -27.07
N GLN A 206 15.03 -1.04 -26.75
CA GLN A 206 13.99 -1.54 -27.65
C GLN A 206 13.28 -0.40 -28.39
N ALA A 207 12.74 -0.71 -29.56
CA ALA A 207 12.00 0.26 -30.37
C ALA A 207 10.69 0.68 -29.68
N SER A 208 10.37 1.97 -29.82
CA SER A 208 9.12 2.57 -29.37
C SER A 208 7.91 1.92 -30.05
N GLU A 209 6.86 1.65 -29.28
CA GLU A 209 5.53 1.24 -29.79
C GLU A 209 4.46 2.31 -29.54
N LEU A 210 4.86 3.47 -29.00
CA LEU A 210 3.95 4.51 -28.55
C LEU A 210 2.98 4.98 -29.63
N ALA A 211 3.42 5.03 -30.90
CA ALA A 211 2.56 5.44 -32.01
C ALA A 211 1.34 4.52 -32.19
N SER A 212 1.47 3.23 -31.91
CA SER A 212 0.35 2.27 -31.94
C SER A 212 -0.61 2.48 -30.78
N HIS A 213 -0.08 2.75 -29.58
CA HIS A 213 -0.90 3.05 -28.40
C HIS A 213 -1.61 4.40 -28.52
N ALA A 214 -0.95 5.41 -29.08
CA ALA A 214 -1.46 6.78 -29.25
C ALA A 214 -2.78 6.83 -30.04
N LYS A 215 -3.04 5.86 -30.93
CA LYS A 215 -4.31 5.74 -31.68
C LYS A 215 -5.54 5.58 -30.79
N ARG A 216 -5.36 5.13 -29.54
CA ARG A 216 -6.43 4.89 -28.55
C ARG A 216 -6.50 5.98 -27.47
N LEU A 217 -5.63 6.99 -27.52
CA LEU A 217 -5.54 8.05 -26.51
C LEU A 217 -6.34 9.29 -26.92
N ASP A 218 -6.88 10.03 -25.95
CA ASP A 218 -7.41 11.37 -26.21
C ASP A 218 -6.25 12.37 -26.35
N MET A 219 -5.87 12.65 -27.59
CA MET A 219 -4.75 13.54 -27.93
C MET A 219 -5.06 15.06 -27.81
N ARG A 220 -6.23 15.41 -27.26
CA ARG A 220 -6.66 16.81 -27.01
C ARG A 220 -6.40 17.27 -25.58
N GLN A 221 -6.21 16.33 -24.66
CA GLN A 221 -6.07 16.61 -23.24
C GLN A 221 -4.67 16.29 -22.76
N TRP A 222 -4.33 16.74 -21.56
CA TRP A 222 -3.11 16.30 -20.90
C TRP A 222 -3.18 14.78 -20.65
N PRO A 223 -2.12 13.97 -20.92
CA PRO A 223 -0.74 14.35 -21.23
C PRO A 223 -0.37 14.31 -22.74
N ALA A 224 -1.28 14.61 -23.68
CA ALA A 224 -0.98 14.55 -25.11
C ALA A 224 0.27 15.32 -25.60
N PRO A 225 0.65 16.49 -25.05
CA PRO A 225 1.92 17.13 -25.39
C PRO A 225 3.14 16.24 -25.08
N LEU A 226 3.11 15.49 -23.97
CA LEU A 226 4.16 14.53 -23.63
C LEU A 226 4.21 13.36 -24.62
N VAL A 227 3.05 12.85 -25.03
CA VAL A 227 2.99 11.81 -26.07
C VAL A 227 3.58 12.32 -27.38
N ARG A 228 3.25 13.56 -27.80
CA ARG A 228 3.85 14.18 -28.99
C ARG A 228 5.36 14.36 -28.86
N LEU A 229 5.87 14.74 -27.68
CA LEU A 229 7.30 14.86 -27.42
C LEU A 229 8.02 13.52 -27.66
N PHE A 230 7.49 12.42 -27.12
CA PHE A 230 8.08 11.08 -27.28
C PHE A 230 7.98 10.56 -28.73
N LEU A 231 7.00 11.05 -29.50
CA LEU A 231 6.86 10.79 -30.93
C LEU A 231 7.69 11.74 -31.82
N GLY A 232 8.44 12.68 -31.23
CA GLY A 232 9.25 13.67 -31.98
C GLY A 232 8.43 14.76 -32.68
N GLN A 233 7.18 14.97 -32.25
CA GLN A 233 6.22 15.91 -32.83
C GLN A 233 6.07 17.19 -31.98
N GLU A 234 6.80 17.31 -30.88
CA GLU A 234 6.76 18.43 -29.96
C GLU A 234 8.14 18.63 -29.32
N THR A 235 8.42 19.85 -28.88
CA THR A 235 9.67 20.21 -28.21
C THR A 235 9.51 20.20 -26.69
N VAL A 236 10.62 20.08 -25.95
CA VAL A 236 10.61 20.17 -24.48
C VAL A 236 10.00 21.51 -24.03
N ASP A 237 10.40 22.61 -24.65
CA ASP A 237 9.88 23.94 -24.33
C ASP A 237 8.39 24.06 -24.65
N GLY A 238 7.93 23.45 -25.75
CA GLY A 238 6.51 23.38 -26.11
C GLY A 238 5.67 22.63 -25.08
N VAL A 239 6.17 21.49 -24.57
CA VAL A 239 5.50 20.76 -23.49
C VAL A 239 5.46 21.58 -22.19
N LEU A 240 6.56 22.24 -21.82
CA LEU A 240 6.61 23.08 -20.61
C LEU A 240 5.67 24.28 -20.73
N ALA A 241 5.61 24.92 -21.90
CA ALA A 241 4.67 26.00 -22.18
C ALA A 241 3.22 25.51 -22.12
N ALA A 242 2.91 24.31 -22.62
CA ALA A 242 1.57 23.71 -22.50
C ALA A 242 1.21 23.40 -21.04
N ALA A 243 2.18 22.98 -20.22
CA ALA A 243 1.99 22.80 -18.79
C ALA A 243 1.74 24.16 -18.08
N ASP A 244 2.47 25.20 -18.45
CA ASP A 244 2.27 26.56 -17.94
C ASP A 244 0.96 27.19 -18.42
N GLY A 245 0.47 26.85 -19.61
CA GLY A 245 -0.82 27.32 -20.09
C GLY A 245 -2.00 26.75 -19.30
N SER A 246 -1.78 25.75 -18.44
CA SER A 246 -2.85 25.13 -17.67
C SER A 246 -3.33 26.00 -16.50
N GLY A 247 -4.58 25.78 -16.08
CA GLY A 247 -5.17 26.47 -14.94
C GLY A 247 -4.31 26.35 -13.69
N SER A 248 -4.39 27.35 -12.81
CA SER A 248 -3.53 27.47 -11.61
C SER A 248 -3.48 26.19 -10.76
N ALA A 249 -4.60 25.47 -10.65
CA ALA A 249 -4.70 24.21 -9.92
C ALA A 249 -3.84 23.07 -10.51
N LEU A 250 -3.67 23.01 -11.84
CA LEU A 250 -3.00 21.90 -12.53
C LEU A 250 -1.58 22.23 -12.97
N ARG A 251 -1.23 23.52 -13.04
CA ARG A 251 0.07 24.01 -13.52
C ARG A 251 1.25 23.32 -12.86
N ARG A 252 1.23 23.23 -11.53
CA ARG A 252 2.33 22.61 -10.77
C ARG A 252 2.50 21.13 -11.12
N THR A 253 1.41 20.38 -11.11
CA THR A 253 1.41 18.94 -11.42
C THR A 253 1.85 18.67 -12.85
N ARG A 254 1.30 19.40 -13.83
CA ARG A 254 1.67 19.23 -15.24
C ARG A 254 3.10 19.64 -15.52
N ARG A 255 3.62 20.68 -14.84
CA ARG A 255 5.03 21.08 -14.95
C ARG A 255 5.96 20.03 -14.35
N CYS A 256 5.58 19.43 -13.22
CA CYS A 256 6.27 18.27 -12.65
C CYS A 256 6.34 17.11 -13.65
N GLU A 257 5.20 16.69 -14.20
CA GLU A 257 5.13 15.60 -15.19
C GLU A 257 5.92 15.92 -16.46
N ALA A 258 5.78 17.15 -17.00
CA ALA A 258 6.53 17.64 -18.15
C ALA A 258 8.04 17.50 -17.93
N SER A 259 8.51 18.03 -16.80
CA SER A 259 9.94 18.07 -16.49
C SER A 259 10.48 16.66 -16.27
N PHE A 260 9.75 15.81 -15.56
CA PHE A 260 10.15 14.42 -15.34
C PHE A 260 10.29 13.64 -16.65
N PHE A 261 9.22 13.53 -17.44
CA PHE A 261 9.24 12.72 -18.66
C PHE A 261 10.17 13.30 -19.73
N ALA A 262 10.30 14.63 -19.82
CA ALA A 262 11.28 15.25 -20.70
C ALA A 262 12.72 14.94 -20.23
N GLY A 263 12.99 15.01 -18.92
CA GLY A 263 14.30 14.68 -18.35
C GLY A 263 14.70 13.23 -18.64
N GLU A 264 13.79 12.29 -18.40
CA GLU A 264 13.94 10.88 -18.76
C GLU A 264 14.25 10.69 -20.26
N LEU A 265 13.53 11.38 -21.13
CA LEU A 265 13.78 11.31 -22.58
C LEU A 265 15.15 11.88 -22.95
N MET A 266 15.61 12.95 -22.30
CA MET A 266 16.94 13.53 -22.52
C MET A 266 18.05 12.56 -22.09
N LEU A 267 17.87 11.82 -21.00
CA LEU A 267 18.81 10.75 -20.59
C LEU A 267 18.95 9.69 -21.69
N GLN A 268 17.84 9.24 -22.27
CA GLN A 268 17.85 8.27 -23.37
C GLN A 268 18.52 8.79 -24.65
N GLN A 269 18.61 10.12 -24.80
CA GLN A 269 19.25 10.78 -25.95
C GLN A 269 20.71 11.17 -25.66
N ASN A 270 21.29 10.79 -24.53
CA ASN A 270 22.61 11.22 -24.07
C ASN A 270 22.75 12.75 -23.94
N ARG A 271 21.64 13.46 -23.65
CA ARG A 271 21.59 14.91 -23.45
C ARG A 271 21.60 15.25 -21.96
N GLU A 272 22.69 14.88 -21.30
CA GLU A 272 22.80 14.85 -19.84
C GLU A 272 22.58 16.19 -19.15
N ALA A 273 23.20 17.28 -19.64
CA ALA A 273 23.04 18.60 -19.04
C ALA A 273 21.57 19.08 -19.04
N GLU A 274 20.84 18.76 -20.10
CA GLU A 274 19.40 19.07 -20.19
C GLU A 274 18.57 18.17 -19.30
N ALA A 275 18.92 16.88 -19.22
CA ALA A 275 18.29 15.94 -18.32
C ALA A 275 18.42 16.39 -16.86
N ILE A 276 19.62 16.73 -16.40
CA ILE A 276 19.87 17.21 -15.02
C ILE A 276 18.98 18.41 -14.70
N ARG A 277 18.95 19.42 -15.58
CA ARG A 277 18.09 20.59 -15.40
C ARG A 277 16.61 20.23 -15.26
N LEU A 278 16.13 19.30 -16.07
CA LEU A 278 14.72 18.87 -16.08
C LEU A 278 14.38 17.99 -14.87
N ILE A 279 15.28 17.11 -14.45
CA ILE A 279 15.12 16.32 -13.23
C ILE A 279 15.12 17.23 -12.00
N ASP A 280 15.98 18.24 -11.92
CA ASP A 280 15.95 19.25 -10.85
C ASP A 280 14.64 20.04 -10.83
N GLN A 281 14.11 20.40 -12.00
CA GLN A 281 12.79 21.03 -12.11
C GLN A 281 11.66 20.11 -11.63
N ALA A 282 11.74 18.81 -11.94
CA ALA A 282 10.80 17.82 -11.41
C ALA A 282 10.90 17.72 -9.88
N LEU A 283 12.12 17.67 -9.32
CA LEU A 283 12.36 17.68 -7.88
C LEU A 283 11.94 18.99 -7.20
N ALA A 284 11.88 20.12 -7.89
CA ALA A 284 11.33 21.36 -7.34
C ALA A 284 9.79 21.40 -7.44
N GLY A 285 9.22 20.85 -8.52
CA GLY A 285 7.80 21.00 -8.86
C GLY A 285 6.88 19.89 -8.36
N CYS A 286 7.37 18.66 -8.23
CA CYS A 286 6.54 17.50 -7.89
C CYS A 286 6.13 17.49 -6.42
N PRO A 287 4.86 17.14 -6.10
CA PRO A 287 4.41 16.97 -4.72
C PRO A 287 5.31 16.02 -3.93
N LEU A 288 5.47 16.29 -2.64
CA LEU A 288 6.17 15.37 -1.73
C LEU A 288 5.39 14.05 -1.68
N GLY A 289 6.09 12.93 -1.86
CA GLY A 289 5.47 11.60 -1.91
C GLY A 289 4.69 11.31 -3.20
N SER A 290 4.98 11.98 -4.33
CA SER A 290 4.53 11.50 -5.64
C SER A 290 5.51 10.50 -6.24
N ASP A 291 5.01 9.55 -7.02
CA ASP A 291 5.86 8.51 -7.60
C ASP A 291 6.95 9.11 -8.52
N LEU A 292 6.57 10.10 -9.33
CA LEU A 292 7.48 10.82 -10.22
C LEU A 292 8.62 11.50 -9.45
N ARG A 293 8.36 12.06 -8.26
CA ARG A 293 9.39 12.66 -7.43
C ARG A 293 10.36 11.61 -6.91
N SER A 294 9.86 10.45 -6.50
CA SER A 294 10.69 9.34 -6.02
C SER A 294 11.61 8.80 -7.12
N VAL A 295 11.09 8.62 -8.34
CA VAL A 295 11.92 8.23 -9.49
C VAL A 295 12.93 9.31 -9.84
N ALA A 296 12.50 10.58 -9.96
CA ALA A 296 13.40 11.71 -10.20
C ALA A 296 14.53 11.80 -9.16
N SER A 297 14.23 11.52 -7.89
CA SER A 297 15.22 11.51 -6.81
C SER A 297 16.18 10.33 -6.90
N ALA A 298 15.78 9.20 -7.46
CA ALA A 298 16.67 8.09 -7.76
C ALA A 298 17.59 8.45 -8.93
N GLU A 299 17.05 8.99 -10.02
CA GLU A 299 17.84 9.43 -11.18
C GLU A 299 18.85 10.51 -10.81
N ALA A 300 18.45 11.53 -10.06
CA ALA A 300 19.37 12.59 -9.62
C ALA A 300 20.55 12.05 -8.81
N ARG A 301 20.34 11.01 -7.97
CA ARG A 301 21.43 10.35 -7.24
C ARG A 301 22.40 9.65 -8.18
N VAL A 302 21.89 8.96 -9.20
CA VAL A 302 22.73 8.31 -10.23
C VAL A 302 23.51 9.37 -11.01
N LEU A 303 22.87 10.45 -11.44
CA LEU A 303 23.51 11.55 -12.18
C LEU A 303 24.59 12.27 -11.36
N SER A 304 24.39 12.42 -10.05
CA SER A 304 25.36 13.09 -9.16
C SER A 304 26.71 12.36 -9.01
N VAL A 305 26.78 11.09 -9.42
CA VAL A 305 27.99 10.27 -9.35
C VAL A 305 28.53 9.88 -10.74
N MET A 306 27.93 10.41 -11.81
CA MET A 306 28.50 10.27 -13.16
C MET A 306 29.73 11.20 -13.30
N PRO A 307 30.82 10.72 -13.93
CA PRO A 307 32.10 11.42 -14.03
C PRO A 307 32.13 12.56 -15.06
#